data_AF-A0A497RU86-F1
#
_entry.id   AF-A0A497RU86-F1
#
_cell.length_a   1.000
_cell.length_b   1.000
_cell.length_c   1.000
_cell.angle_alpha   90.00
_cell.angle_beta   90.00
_cell.angle_gamma   90.00
#
_symmetry.space_group_name_H-M   'P 1'
#
loop_
_entity.id
_entity.type
_entity.pdbx_description
1 polymer ?
#
loop_
_entity_poly.entity_id
_entity_poly.type
_entity_poly.pdbx_seq_one_letter_code
_entity_poly.pdbx_strand_id
1 'polypeptide(L)'
;MNQNARTVMYFEDMKPYVDGSVDIDFPPNMVIFISPGYLTDYAWVKINDANFAALVLAAGRTVGHPAQGAEGICEEKFCPLYNPFIIGKRARKADHVHRFRDIKVRRDLLAKKTGQDTLECYLINTTGRVGTEYEIKDGHAYPIFKEVNGKRVPVGGTGPSIEETELFLLQAARGLVKYKPHPIWGEKVLVPVEVPGIPKERLKELDPFTYRTMDEMKTLLRIQIRKMKEVLDKEVKGLDPEIYHAMDFE
;
A
#
# COMPACT_ATOMS: atom_id res chain seq x y z
N MET A 1 2.37 5.32 30.18
CA MET A 1 2.84 6.47 29.39
C MET A 1 1.88 6.65 28.22
N ASN A 2 1.45 7.87 27.89
CA ASN A 2 0.55 8.10 26.75
C ASN A 2 1.29 7.78 25.44
N GLN A 3 0.93 6.68 24.78
CA GLN A 3 1.52 6.27 23.48
C GLN A 3 1.03 7.13 22.30
N ASN A 4 0.05 7.99 22.54
CA ASN A 4 -0.55 8.92 21.59
C ASN A 4 -0.22 10.38 21.94
N ALA A 5 0.98 10.62 22.50
CA ALA A 5 1.45 11.99 22.69
C ALA A 5 1.49 12.71 21.33
N ARG A 6 0.99 13.94 21.28
CA ARG A 6 0.93 14.78 20.08
C ARG A 6 1.67 16.07 20.34
N THR A 7 2.39 16.52 19.31
CA THR A 7 2.97 17.86 19.25
C THR A 7 2.21 18.64 18.19
N VAL A 8 1.78 19.86 18.53
CA VAL A 8 1.23 20.81 17.58
C VAL A 8 2.34 21.80 17.25
N MET A 9 2.65 21.95 15.97
CA MET A 9 3.68 22.86 15.46
C MET A 9 3.09 23.66 14.31
N TYR A 10 3.60 24.87 14.11
CA TYR A 10 3.29 25.65 12.93
C TYR A 10 4.09 25.13 11.73
N PHE A 11 3.61 25.38 10.51
CA PHE A 11 4.37 25.00 9.31
C PHE A 11 5.73 25.71 9.26
N GLU A 12 5.80 26.93 9.79
CA GLU A 12 7.01 27.74 9.91
C GLU A 12 8.08 27.08 10.80
N ASP A 13 7.67 26.30 11.80
CA ASP A 13 8.60 25.57 12.68
C ASP A 13 9.32 24.43 11.95
N MET A 14 8.83 24.03 10.77
CA MET A 14 9.42 22.97 9.94
C MET A 14 10.48 23.51 8.97
N LYS A 15 10.79 24.81 8.98
CA LYS A 15 11.90 25.34 8.17
C LYS A 15 13.25 24.84 8.70
N PRO A 16 14.21 24.49 7.83
CA PRO A 16 14.19 24.61 6.37
C PRO A 16 13.64 23.37 5.62
N TYR A 17 13.10 22.37 6.33
CA TYR A 17 12.64 21.11 5.72
C TYR A 17 11.39 21.28 4.85
N VAL A 18 10.60 22.33 5.10
CA VAL A 18 9.48 22.76 4.24
C VAL A 18 9.74 24.18 3.76
N ASP A 19 10.01 24.32 2.46
CA ASP A 19 10.15 25.60 1.76
C ASP A 19 9.11 25.70 0.62
N GLY A 20 7.87 25.34 0.93
CA GLY A 20 6.76 25.29 -0.02
C GLY A 20 5.56 26.10 0.47
N SER A 21 4.69 26.50 -0.47
CA SER A 21 3.38 27.06 -0.15
C SER A 21 2.40 25.94 0.23
N VAL A 22 1.48 26.22 1.16
CA VAL A 22 0.31 25.35 1.39
C VAL A 22 -0.66 25.38 0.20
N ASP A 23 -0.60 26.44 -0.60
CA ASP A 23 -1.34 26.57 -1.84
C ASP A 23 -0.61 25.85 -2.97
N ILE A 24 -1.07 24.64 -3.29
CA ILE A 24 -0.61 23.84 -4.42
C ILE A 24 -1.56 24.07 -5.60
N ASP A 25 -1.06 24.68 -6.67
CA ASP A 25 -1.83 25.01 -7.88
C ASP A 25 -1.61 24.04 -9.05
N PHE A 26 -0.68 23.10 -8.91
CA PHE A 26 -0.39 22.06 -9.90
C PHE A 26 -1.04 20.71 -9.54
N PRO A 27 -1.43 19.90 -10.54
CA PRO A 27 -2.02 18.58 -10.28
C PRO A 27 -0.98 17.62 -9.66
N PRO A 28 -1.40 16.68 -8.80
CA PRO A 28 -0.50 15.67 -8.26
C PRO A 28 0.06 14.81 -9.40
N ASN A 29 1.34 14.45 -9.30
CA ASN A 29 2.02 13.52 -10.20
C ASN A 29 2.12 12.11 -9.60
N MET A 30 2.11 11.97 -8.28
CA MET A 30 2.24 10.70 -7.57
C MET A 30 1.19 10.55 -6.46
N VAL A 31 0.73 9.31 -6.26
CA VAL A 31 -0.10 8.88 -5.13
C VAL A 31 0.59 7.71 -4.45
N ILE A 32 0.74 7.81 -3.14
CA ILE A 32 1.45 6.79 -2.34
C ILE A 32 0.47 6.22 -1.32
N PHE A 33 0.16 4.93 -1.46
CA PHE A 33 -0.58 4.15 -0.50
C PHE A 33 0.40 3.50 0.48
N ILE A 34 0.36 3.93 1.74
CA ILE A 34 1.14 3.30 2.81
C ILE A 34 0.32 2.16 3.39
N SER A 35 0.66 0.93 3.03
CA SER A 35 -0.07 -0.27 3.41
C SER A 35 0.92 -1.32 3.91
N PRO A 36 1.36 -1.20 5.17
CA PRO A 36 2.24 -2.20 5.75
C PRO A 36 1.56 -3.57 5.77
N GLY A 37 2.34 -4.62 5.50
CA GLY A 37 1.86 -6.00 5.52
C GLY A 37 2.99 -7.03 5.57
N TYR A 38 2.63 -8.29 5.83
CA TYR A 38 3.58 -9.32 6.25
C TYR A 38 3.71 -10.49 5.28
N LEU A 39 2.63 -10.81 4.57
CA LEU A 39 2.48 -12.10 3.91
C LEU A 39 2.76 -12.00 2.41
N THR A 40 1.95 -11.24 1.68
CA THR A 40 1.98 -11.23 0.21
C THR A 40 2.65 -10.01 -0.38
N ASP A 41 3.16 -9.12 0.45
CA ASP A 41 3.58 -7.78 0.04
C ASP A 41 5.04 -7.74 -0.38
N TYR A 42 5.29 -7.04 -1.49
CA TYR A 42 6.61 -6.47 -1.78
C TYR A 42 6.89 -5.27 -0.88
N ALA A 43 8.15 -4.85 -0.80
CA ALA A 43 8.49 -3.57 -0.18
C ALA A 43 7.80 -2.39 -0.90
N TRP A 44 7.85 -2.38 -2.23
CA TRP A 44 7.27 -1.33 -3.06
C TRP A 44 6.74 -1.92 -4.36
N VAL A 45 5.56 -1.47 -4.79
CA VAL A 45 5.04 -1.75 -6.12
C VAL A 45 4.48 -0.48 -6.76
N LYS A 46 4.53 -0.41 -8.09
CA LYS A 46 3.82 0.58 -8.90
C LYS A 46 2.53 -0.02 -9.40
N ILE A 47 1.41 0.67 -9.22
CA ILE A 47 0.09 0.23 -9.68
C ILE A 47 -0.23 1.02 -10.96
N ASN A 48 -0.28 0.31 -12.08
CA ASN A 48 -0.62 0.91 -13.37
C ASN A 48 -2.14 0.97 -13.58
N ASP A 49 -2.85 -0.08 -13.16
CA ASP A 49 -4.28 -0.21 -13.40
C ASP A 49 -5.11 0.69 -12.47
N ALA A 50 -6.03 1.47 -13.05
CA ALA A 50 -6.82 2.44 -12.30
C ALA A 50 -7.84 1.79 -11.34
N ASN A 51 -8.42 0.65 -11.74
CA ASN A 51 -9.36 -0.07 -10.91
C ASN A 51 -8.65 -0.76 -9.75
N PHE A 52 -7.44 -1.29 -9.98
CA PHE A 52 -6.58 -1.84 -8.93
C PHE A 52 -6.18 -0.77 -7.91
N ALA A 53 -5.76 0.41 -8.36
CA ALA A 53 -5.42 1.52 -7.47
C ALA A 53 -6.64 1.99 -6.66
N ALA A 54 -7.82 2.04 -7.29
CA ALA A 54 -9.07 2.38 -6.61
C ALA A 54 -9.48 1.32 -5.58
N LEU A 55 -9.27 0.03 -5.86
CA LEU A 55 -9.53 -1.06 -4.92
C LEU A 55 -8.59 -1.00 -3.72
N VAL A 56 -7.30 -0.71 -3.93
CA VAL A 56 -6.33 -0.46 -2.85
C VAL A 56 -6.81 0.69 -1.94
N LEU A 57 -7.23 1.80 -2.56
CA LEU A 57 -7.79 2.95 -1.86
C LEU A 57 -9.05 2.57 -1.06
N ALA A 58 -9.97 1.79 -1.66
CA ALA A 58 -11.19 1.33 -1.02
C ALA A 58 -10.94 0.40 0.18
N ALA A 59 -9.97 -0.50 0.05
CA ALA A 59 -9.63 -1.47 1.06
C ALA A 59 -8.99 -0.82 2.30
N GLY A 60 -8.15 0.20 2.10
CA GLY A 60 -7.44 0.89 3.19
C GLY A 60 -6.66 -0.09 4.07
N ARG A 61 -6.00 -1.07 3.44
CA ARG A 61 -5.31 -2.16 4.14
C ARG A 61 -4.14 -1.61 4.95
N THR A 62 -3.96 -2.15 6.15
CA THR A 62 -2.88 -1.79 7.06
C THR A 62 -2.67 -2.90 8.09
N VAL A 63 -1.73 -2.72 9.01
CA VAL A 63 -1.57 -3.59 10.17
C VAL A 63 -1.75 -2.78 11.44
N GLY A 64 -2.30 -3.40 12.50
CA GLY A 64 -2.52 -2.72 13.77
C GLY A 64 -1.22 -2.13 14.33
N HIS A 65 -1.20 -0.81 14.51
CA HIS A 65 -0.01 -0.11 15.00
C HIS A 65 0.08 -0.23 16.54
N PRO A 66 1.26 -0.46 17.13
CA PRO A 66 1.42 -0.57 18.58
C PRO A 66 0.86 0.61 19.38
N ALA A 67 0.87 1.82 18.80
CA ALA A 67 0.32 3.02 19.41
C ALA A 67 -1.22 3.05 19.52
N GLN A 68 -1.94 2.13 18.88
CA GLN A 68 -3.40 2.06 18.89
C GLN A 68 -3.97 1.22 20.06
N GLY A 69 -3.13 0.42 20.73
CA GLY A 69 -3.52 -0.47 21.83
C GLY A 69 -2.86 -1.83 21.70
N ALA A 70 -2.86 -2.63 22.77
CA ALA A 70 -2.23 -3.96 22.83
C ALA A 70 -2.97 -5.03 21.99
N GLU A 71 -4.27 -4.85 21.79
CA GLU A 71 -5.15 -5.78 21.08
C GLU A 71 -5.11 -5.54 19.56
N GLY A 72 -4.87 -6.60 18.79
CA GLY A 72 -4.75 -6.55 17.34
C GLY A 72 -3.47 -5.86 16.82
N ILE A 73 -2.44 -5.72 17.65
CA ILE A 73 -1.09 -5.28 17.21
C ILE A 73 -0.56 -6.29 16.20
N CYS A 74 -0.12 -5.77 15.05
CA CYS A 74 0.42 -6.55 13.94
C CYS A 74 -0.57 -7.54 13.28
N GLU A 75 -1.87 -7.41 13.56
CA GLU A 75 -2.90 -8.07 12.76
C GLU A 75 -3.23 -7.24 11.53
N GLU A 76 -3.46 -7.90 10.40
CA GLU A 76 -3.93 -7.25 9.18
C GLU A 76 -5.35 -6.72 9.36
N LYS A 77 -5.52 -5.43 9.06
CA LYS A 77 -6.78 -4.68 9.15
C LYS A 77 -7.10 -4.06 7.80
N PHE A 78 -8.39 -3.98 7.51
CA PHE A 78 -8.92 -3.22 6.38
C PHE A 78 -9.69 -2.05 6.97
N CYS A 79 -9.23 -0.84 6.66
CA CYS A 79 -9.80 0.39 7.17
C CYS A 79 -10.28 1.26 6.01
N PRO A 80 -11.41 0.91 5.36
CA PRO A 80 -11.95 1.69 4.25
C PRO A 80 -12.13 3.16 4.64
N LEU A 81 -11.65 4.04 3.76
CA LEU A 81 -11.39 5.45 4.01
C LEU A 81 -12.43 6.21 4.85
N TYR A 82 -11.91 7.29 5.44
CA TYR A 82 -12.69 8.43 5.94
C TYR A 82 -13.65 8.09 7.09
N ASN A 83 -13.39 7.06 7.89
CA ASN A 83 -14.09 6.94 9.16
C ASN A 83 -13.31 7.73 10.24
N PRO A 84 -13.83 8.83 10.82
CA PRO A 84 -15.20 9.39 10.72
C PRO A 84 -15.39 10.60 9.77
N PHE A 85 -14.37 11.05 9.04
CA PHE A 85 -14.36 12.35 8.34
C PHE A 85 -14.92 12.36 6.89
N ILE A 86 -15.95 11.58 6.54
CA ILE A 86 -16.58 11.71 5.21
C ILE A 86 -17.23 13.10 5.11
N ILE A 87 -16.67 13.95 4.26
CA ILE A 87 -17.17 15.30 4.00
C ILE A 87 -18.34 15.22 3.01
N GLY A 88 -19.55 15.47 3.51
CA GLY A 88 -20.77 15.61 2.72
C GLY A 88 -21.84 14.61 3.14
N LYS A 89 -22.99 15.12 3.63
CA LYS A 89 -24.11 14.31 4.17
C LYS A 89 -24.67 13.25 3.22
N ARG A 90 -24.34 13.32 1.92
CA ARG A 90 -24.85 12.43 0.86
C ARG A 90 -23.77 11.62 0.15
N ALA A 91 -22.49 11.85 0.45
CA ALA A 91 -21.41 11.12 -0.18
C ALA A 91 -21.19 9.78 0.54
N ARG A 92 -21.17 8.68 -0.23
CA ARG A 92 -20.83 7.34 0.26
C ARG A 92 -19.32 7.12 0.10
N LYS A 93 -18.75 6.17 0.87
CA LYS A 93 -17.35 5.74 0.69
C LYS A 93 -17.04 5.38 -0.76
N ALA A 94 -17.95 4.64 -1.41
CA ALA A 94 -17.82 4.26 -2.82
C ALA A 94 -17.71 5.47 -3.75
N ASP A 95 -18.43 6.57 -3.52
CA ASP A 95 -18.42 7.73 -4.41
C ASP A 95 -17.01 8.39 -4.45
N HIS A 96 -16.29 8.38 -3.33
CA HIS A 96 -14.90 8.85 -3.27
C HIS A 96 -13.93 7.91 -4.01
N VAL A 97 -14.15 6.60 -3.93
CA VAL A 97 -13.36 5.60 -4.65
C VAL A 97 -13.52 5.77 -6.17
N HIS A 98 -14.75 5.89 -6.67
CA HIS A 98 -14.99 6.13 -8.11
C HIS A 98 -14.40 7.46 -8.56
N ARG A 99 -14.51 8.52 -7.73
CA ARG A 99 -13.89 9.82 -8.06
C ARG A 99 -12.38 9.69 -8.24
N PHE A 100 -11.69 8.97 -7.35
CA PHE A 100 -10.27 8.72 -7.49
C PHE A 100 -9.95 7.94 -8.77
N ARG A 101 -10.70 6.85 -9.02
CA ARG A 101 -10.56 6.04 -10.25
C ARG A 101 -10.69 6.91 -11.50
N ASP A 102 -11.70 7.77 -11.56
CA ASP A 102 -11.93 8.65 -12.70
C ASP A 102 -10.83 9.71 -12.87
N ILE A 103 -10.28 10.24 -11.78
CA ILE A 103 -9.12 11.15 -11.83
C ILE A 103 -7.93 10.42 -12.48
N LYS A 104 -7.62 9.21 -12.01
CA LYS A 104 -6.52 8.42 -12.57
C LYS A 104 -6.76 8.09 -14.05
N VAL A 105 -7.94 7.59 -14.42
CA VAL A 105 -8.29 7.30 -15.82
C VAL A 105 -8.12 8.54 -16.71
N ARG A 106 -8.62 9.71 -16.25
CA ARG A 106 -8.46 10.96 -17.00
C ARG A 106 -6.98 11.35 -17.18
N ARG A 107 -6.16 11.18 -16.14
CA ARG A 107 -4.71 11.44 -16.21
C ARG A 107 -3.99 10.47 -17.15
N ASP A 108 -4.31 9.18 -17.09
CA ASP A 108 -3.74 8.18 -17.99
C ASP A 108 -4.11 8.45 -19.46
N LEU A 109 -5.36 8.86 -19.73
CA LEU A 109 -5.81 9.24 -21.07
C LEU A 109 -5.14 10.51 -21.58
N LEU A 110 -4.95 11.50 -20.72
CA LEU A 110 -4.26 12.74 -21.07
C LEU A 110 -2.79 12.46 -21.41
N ALA A 111 -2.11 11.69 -20.56
CA ALA A 111 -0.72 11.27 -20.77
C ALA A 111 -0.54 10.59 -22.14
N LYS A 112 -1.44 9.67 -22.52
CA LYS A 112 -1.42 9.02 -23.84
C LYS A 112 -1.62 9.98 -25.01
N LYS A 113 -2.42 11.04 -24.83
CA LYS A 113 -2.73 12.01 -25.90
C LYS A 113 -1.66 13.09 -26.06
N THR A 114 -1.05 13.52 -24.97
CA THR A 114 -0.19 14.73 -24.95
C THR A 114 1.27 14.42 -24.60
N GLY A 115 1.60 13.19 -24.23
CA GLY A 115 2.93 12.83 -23.72
C GLY A 115 3.24 13.44 -22.34
N GLN A 116 2.23 13.95 -21.63
CA GLN A 116 2.41 14.44 -20.25
C GLN A 116 2.56 13.27 -19.27
N ASP A 117 3.14 13.56 -18.10
CA ASP A 117 3.22 12.57 -17.03
C ASP A 117 1.84 12.13 -16.55
N THR A 118 1.68 10.83 -16.30
CA THR A 118 0.46 10.31 -15.69
C THR A 118 0.43 10.54 -14.17
N LEU A 119 -0.68 10.20 -13.52
CA LEU A 119 -0.74 10.06 -12.07
C LEU A 119 -0.19 8.68 -11.69
N GLU A 120 1.08 8.64 -11.26
CA GLU A 120 1.71 7.41 -10.81
C GLU A 120 1.14 6.98 -9.45
N CYS A 121 0.86 5.70 -9.29
CA CYS A 121 0.33 5.15 -8.04
C CYS A 121 1.30 4.12 -7.48
N TYR A 122 1.62 4.22 -6.20
CA TYR A 122 2.54 3.33 -5.51
C TYR A 122 1.87 2.74 -4.28
N LEU A 123 2.13 1.47 -4.01
CA LEU A 123 1.79 0.82 -2.75
C LEU A 123 3.08 0.43 -2.06
N ILE A 124 3.31 0.98 -0.88
CA ILE A 124 4.55 0.81 -0.13
C ILE A 124 4.29 0.15 1.23
N ASN A 125 5.16 -0.81 1.54
CA ASN A 125 5.19 -1.52 2.81
C ASN A 125 6.29 -0.89 3.68
N THR A 126 5.91 -0.06 4.64
CA THR A 126 6.87 0.70 5.46
C THR A 126 7.29 -0.03 6.73
N THR A 127 6.31 -0.53 7.48
CA THR A 127 6.54 -1.16 8.80
C THR A 127 6.31 -2.67 8.82
N GLY A 128 5.81 -3.23 7.73
CA GLY A 128 5.69 -4.67 7.57
C GLY A 128 7.03 -5.33 7.18
N ARG A 129 7.04 -6.66 7.15
CA ARG A 129 8.20 -7.45 6.73
C ARG A 129 7.80 -8.37 5.58
N VAL A 130 8.54 -8.29 4.49
CA VAL A 130 8.47 -9.22 3.37
C VAL A 130 9.03 -10.57 3.84
N GLY A 131 8.31 -11.66 3.59
CA GLY A 131 8.79 -13.00 3.99
C GLY A 131 8.52 -13.41 5.43
N THR A 132 7.57 -12.76 6.12
CA THR A 132 7.19 -13.13 7.50
C THR A 132 6.63 -14.55 7.58
N GLU A 133 7.05 -15.33 8.57
CA GLU A 133 6.49 -16.66 8.85
C GLU A 133 5.02 -16.55 9.26
N TYR A 134 4.23 -17.57 8.95
CA TYR A 134 2.79 -17.58 9.21
C TYR A 134 2.28 -18.98 9.48
N GLU A 135 1.07 -19.05 10.03
CA GLU A 135 0.28 -20.27 10.13
C GLU A 135 -1.10 -20.04 9.50
N ILE A 136 -1.69 -21.10 8.95
CA ILE A 136 -3.09 -21.07 8.50
C ILE A 136 -3.95 -21.77 9.54
N LYS A 137 -4.93 -21.05 10.09
CA LYS A 137 -5.93 -21.57 11.03
C LYS A 137 -7.32 -21.13 10.56
N ASP A 138 -8.24 -22.08 10.51
CA ASP A 138 -9.64 -21.86 10.09
C ASP A 138 -9.78 -21.13 8.73
N GLY A 139 -8.85 -21.40 7.80
CA GLY A 139 -8.82 -20.75 6.49
C GLY A 139 -8.32 -19.31 6.47
N HIS A 140 -7.79 -18.80 7.58
CA HIS A 140 -7.15 -17.49 7.70
C HIS A 140 -5.64 -17.64 7.91
N ALA A 141 -4.86 -16.73 7.33
CA ALA A 141 -3.41 -16.70 7.49
C ALA A 141 -3.02 -15.69 8.57
N TYR A 142 -2.29 -16.14 9.58
CA TYR A 142 -1.84 -15.33 10.72
C TYR A 142 -0.32 -15.25 10.73
N PRO A 143 0.28 -14.05 10.70
CA PRO A 143 1.72 -13.93 10.86
C PRO A 143 2.16 -14.37 12.26
N ILE A 144 3.33 -15.01 12.35
CA ILE A 144 3.91 -15.48 13.60
C ILE A 144 4.79 -14.37 14.19
N PHE A 145 4.62 -14.12 15.49
CA PHE A 145 5.37 -13.12 16.24
C PHE A 145 6.13 -13.75 17.39
N LYS A 146 7.30 -13.19 17.70
CA LYS A 146 8.05 -13.47 18.92
C LYS A 146 8.17 -12.22 19.77
N GLU A 147 8.32 -12.41 21.06
CA GLU A 147 8.56 -11.31 21.99
C GLU A 147 10.06 -11.06 22.15
N VAL A 148 10.49 -9.82 21.91
CA VAL A 148 11.88 -9.38 22.09
C VAL A 148 11.84 -8.07 22.85
N ASN A 149 12.42 -8.03 24.06
CA ASN A 149 12.45 -6.84 24.93
C ASN A 149 11.06 -6.21 25.16
N GLY A 150 10.04 -7.04 25.38
CA GLY A 150 8.66 -6.60 25.61
C GLY A 150 7.93 -6.07 24.36
N LYS A 151 8.50 -6.26 23.16
CA LYS A 151 7.89 -5.90 21.88
C LYS A 151 7.61 -7.16 21.06
N ARG A 152 6.43 -7.21 20.43
CA ARG A 152 6.11 -8.22 19.41
C ARG A 152 6.84 -7.89 18.10
N VAL A 153 7.62 -8.84 17.60
CA VAL A 153 8.39 -8.70 16.36
C VAL A 153 8.03 -9.86 15.43
N PRO A 154 7.73 -9.61 14.15
CA PRO A 154 7.44 -10.68 13.20
C PRO A 154 8.65 -11.60 13.02
N VAL A 155 8.39 -12.91 12.97
CA VAL A 155 9.41 -13.94 12.73
C VAL A 155 9.68 -14.08 11.24
N GLY A 156 10.96 -14.24 10.87
CA GLY A 156 11.37 -14.33 9.47
C GLY A 156 11.35 -13.00 8.71
N GLY A 157 11.75 -13.08 7.44
CA GLY A 157 11.67 -11.98 6.49
C GLY A 157 12.51 -10.75 6.80
N THR A 158 12.26 -9.67 6.07
CA THR A 158 12.88 -8.35 6.26
C THR A 158 11.98 -7.25 5.71
N GLY A 159 12.09 -6.02 6.23
CA GLY A 159 11.35 -4.86 5.74
C GLY A 159 12.31 -3.83 5.16
N PRO A 160 11.85 -2.91 4.30
CA PRO A 160 12.69 -1.80 3.88
C PRO A 160 12.95 -0.85 5.07
N SER A 161 14.11 -0.21 5.09
CA SER A 161 14.36 0.91 6.00
C SER A 161 13.59 2.16 5.55
N ILE A 162 13.55 3.18 6.42
CA ILE A 162 12.97 4.48 6.07
C ILE A 162 13.78 5.09 4.92
N GLU A 163 15.10 5.08 5.03
CA GLU A 163 16.04 5.62 4.04
C GLU A 163 15.94 4.88 2.70
N GLU A 164 15.76 3.55 2.72
CA GLU A 164 15.53 2.77 1.49
C GLU A 164 14.22 3.17 0.80
N THR A 165 13.17 3.42 1.59
CA THR A 165 11.86 3.86 1.06
C THR A 165 11.93 5.29 0.53
N GLU A 166 12.60 6.19 1.23
CA GLU A 166 12.84 7.58 0.77
C GLU A 166 13.63 7.59 -0.53
N LEU A 167 14.72 6.80 -0.61
CA LEU A 167 15.52 6.66 -1.81
C LEU A 167 14.70 6.07 -2.96
N PHE A 168 13.89 5.03 -2.71
CA PHE A 168 12.98 4.48 -3.71
C PHE A 168 12.04 5.55 -4.27
N LEU A 169 11.36 6.30 -3.41
CA LEU A 169 10.42 7.36 -3.83
C LEU A 169 11.11 8.46 -4.62
N LEU A 170 12.32 8.87 -4.21
CA LEU A 170 13.12 9.86 -4.94
C LEU A 170 13.48 9.36 -6.35
N GLN A 171 13.92 8.12 -6.49
CA GLN A 171 14.28 7.57 -7.80
C GLN A 171 13.05 7.27 -8.66
N ALA A 172 11.93 6.88 -8.05
CA ALA A 172 10.65 6.69 -8.72
C ALA A 172 10.15 8.02 -9.31
N ALA A 173 10.16 9.09 -8.53
CA ALA A 173 9.79 10.44 -8.96
C ALA A 173 10.67 10.97 -10.11
N ARG A 174 11.92 10.50 -10.22
CA ARG A 174 12.86 10.81 -11.31
C ARG A 174 12.69 9.92 -12.54
N GLY A 175 11.80 8.92 -12.51
CA GLY A 175 11.63 7.94 -13.57
C GLY A 175 12.82 6.98 -13.74
N LEU A 176 13.67 6.82 -12.73
CA LEU A 176 14.91 6.04 -12.83
C LEU A 176 14.78 4.59 -12.38
N VAL A 177 13.66 4.23 -11.73
CA VAL A 177 13.40 2.84 -11.31
C VAL A 177 12.98 2.03 -12.53
N LYS A 178 13.61 0.88 -12.73
CA LYS A 178 13.18 -0.10 -13.74
C LYS A 178 12.27 -1.11 -13.09
N TYR A 179 11.22 -1.48 -13.81
CA TYR A 179 10.20 -2.40 -13.30
C TYR A 179 10.03 -3.61 -14.24
N LYS A 180 9.43 -4.67 -13.70
CA LYS A 180 8.86 -5.78 -14.46
C LYS A 180 7.39 -6.00 -14.04
N PRO A 181 6.57 -6.67 -14.86
CA PRO A 181 5.21 -7.06 -14.48
C PRO A 181 5.21 -7.96 -13.24
N HIS A 182 4.20 -7.78 -12.38
CA HIS A 182 4.02 -8.61 -11.19
C HIS A 182 3.72 -10.06 -11.61
N PRO A 183 4.33 -11.09 -10.98
CA PRO A 183 4.18 -12.48 -11.42
C PRO A 183 2.74 -13.02 -11.46
N ILE A 184 1.83 -12.44 -10.68
CA ILE A 184 0.41 -12.86 -10.59
C ILE A 184 -0.53 -11.88 -11.30
N TRP A 185 -0.24 -10.57 -11.27
CA TRP A 185 -1.16 -9.54 -11.76
C TRP A 185 -0.72 -8.90 -13.09
N GLY A 186 0.43 -9.32 -13.62
CA GLY A 186 0.96 -8.83 -14.89
C GLY A 186 1.14 -7.32 -14.90
N GLU A 187 0.81 -6.68 -16.01
CA GLU A 187 1.01 -5.24 -16.24
C GLU A 187 0.16 -4.34 -15.34
N LYS A 188 -0.84 -4.88 -14.63
CA LYS A 188 -1.65 -4.11 -13.69
C LYS A 188 -0.82 -3.57 -12.53
N VAL A 189 0.19 -4.33 -12.12
CA VAL A 189 1.09 -4.02 -11.00
C VAL A 189 2.51 -4.30 -11.45
N LEU A 190 3.42 -3.35 -11.27
CA LEU A 190 4.82 -3.50 -11.61
C LEU A 190 5.67 -3.57 -10.34
N VAL A 191 6.67 -4.44 -10.35
CA VAL A 191 7.62 -4.64 -9.25
C VAL A 191 9.00 -4.13 -9.67
N PRO A 192 9.74 -3.46 -8.77
CA PRO A 192 11.05 -2.93 -9.10
C PRO A 192 12.07 -4.06 -9.33
N VAL A 193 12.90 -3.91 -10.36
CA VAL A 193 14.05 -4.81 -10.64
C VAL A 193 15.39 -4.11 -10.52
N GLU A 194 15.39 -2.78 -10.58
CA GLU A 194 16.56 -1.94 -10.40
C GLU A 194 16.12 -0.60 -9.81
N VAL A 195 16.68 -0.26 -8.64
CA VAL A 195 16.48 1.03 -7.99
C VAL A 195 17.87 1.62 -7.78
N PRO A 196 18.25 2.70 -8.48
CA PRO A 196 19.60 3.23 -8.35
C PRO A 196 19.92 3.64 -6.92
N GLY A 197 21.00 3.07 -6.37
CA GLY A 197 21.41 3.23 -4.98
C GLY A 197 20.94 2.11 -4.02
N ILE A 198 20.11 1.17 -4.49
CA ILE A 198 19.77 -0.05 -3.74
C ILE A 198 20.39 -1.28 -4.43
N PRO A 199 21.22 -2.08 -3.74
CA PRO A 199 21.82 -3.28 -4.31
C PRO A 199 20.79 -4.30 -4.80
N LYS A 200 21.11 -5.06 -5.85
CA LYS A 200 20.19 -6.08 -6.41
C LYS A 200 19.89 -7.19 -5.40
N GLU A 201 20.86 -7.55 -4.59
CA GLU A 201 20.76 -8.53 -3.52
C GLU A 201 19.73 -8.09 -2.49
N ARG A 202 19.74 -6.79 -2.15
CA ARG A 202 18.77 -6.19 -1.24
C ARG A 202 17.36 -6.16 -1.84
N LEU A 203 17.23 -5.89 -3.14
CA LEU A 203 15.94 -6.00 -3.83
C LEU A 203 15.39 -7.43 -3.81
N LYS A 204 16.24 -8.46 -3.90
CA LYS A 204 15.82 -9.87 -3.78
C LYS A 204 15.30 -10.17 -2.38
N GLU A 205 15.97 -9.71 -1.33
CA GLU A 205 15.46 -9.84 0.05
C GLU A 205 14.11 -9.14 0.27
N LEU A 206 13.78 -8.13 -0.55
CA LEU A 206 12.51 -7.41 -0.51
C LEU A 206 11.47 -7.94 -1.51
N ASP A 207 11.74 -9.07 -2.16
CA ASP A 207 10.83 -9.81 -3.03
C ASP A 207 10.19 -10.98 -2.24
N PRO A 208 8.85 -11.04 -2.08
CA PRO A 208 8.18 -12.12 -1.35
C PRO A 208 8.40 -13.51 -1.97
N PHE A 209 8.70 -13.59 -3.27
CA PHE A 209 9.01 -14.86 -3.94
C PHE A 209 10.41 -15.40 -3.59
N THR A 210 11.24 -14.65 -2.87
CA THR A 210 12.47 -15.18 -2.24
C THR A 210 12.14 -16.13 -1.10
N TYR A 211 10.99 -15.95 -0.46
CA TYR A 211 10.58 -16.70 0.73
C TYR A 211 9.48 -17.71 0.45
N ARG A 212 8.75 -17.55 -0.65
CA ARG A 212 7.53 -18.29 -0.93
C ARG A 212 7.45 -18.78 -2.36
N THR A 213 6.81 -19.93 -2.52
CA THR A 213 6.51 -20.47 -3.85
C THR A 213 5.34 -19.72 -4.49
N MET A 214 5.16 -19.90 -5.80
CA MET A 214 4.02 -19.32 -6.53
C MET A 214 2.68 -19.80 -5.96
N ASP A 215 2.54 -21.09 -5.70
CA ASP A 215 1.29 -21.68 -5.21
C ASP A 215 0.94 -21.18 -3.80
N GLU A 216 1.96 -21.02 -2.96
CA GLU A 216 1.84 -20.45 -1.64
C GLU A 216 1.39 -18.98 -1.71
N MET A 217 2.01 -18.18 -2.57
CA MET A 217 1.64 -16.78 -2.78
C MET A 217 0.19 -16.65 -3.28
N LYS A 218 -0.23 -17.47 -4.25
CA LYS A 218 -1.61 -17.50 -4.73
C LYS A 218 -2.60 -17.87 -3.62
N THR A 219 -2.25 -18.83 -2.77
CA THR A 219 -3.09 -19.25 -1.64
C THR A 219 -3.29 -18.10 -0.64
N LEU A 220 -2.19 -17.47 -0.22
CA LEU A 220 -2.22 -16.34 0.70
C LEU A 220 -3.00 -15.13 0.14
N LEU A 221 -2.79 -14.81 -1.14
CA LEU A 221 -3.51 -13.73 -1.80
C LEU A 221 -5.01 -14.00 -1.90
N ARG A 222 -5.44 -15.23 -2.18
CA ARG A 222 -6.87 -15.59 -2.19
C ARG A 222 -7.51 -15.41 -0.81
N ILE A 223 -6.80 -15.79 0.26
CA ILE A 223 -7.25 -15.56 1.65
C ILE A 223 -7.39 -14.05 1.92
N GLN A 224 -6.39 -13.25 1.56
CA GLN A 224 -6.39 -11.80 1.74
C GLN A 224 -7.54 -11.14 0.95
N ILE A 225 -7.72 -11.50 -0.33
CA ILE A 225 -8.76 -10.94 -1.19
C ILE A 225 -10.15 -11.29 -0.65
N ARG A 226 -10.38 -12.51 -0.17
CA ARG A 226 -11.66 -12.90 0.45
C ARG A 226 -11.96 -12.04 1.67
N LYS A 227 -11.01 -11.91 2.60
CA LYS A 227 -11.16 -11.09 3.81
C LYS A 227 -11.41 -9.61 3.47
N MET A 228 -10.70 -9.08 2.47
CA MET A 228 -10.92 -7.74 1.95
C MET A 228 -12.36 -7.58 1.44
N LYS A 229 -12.85 -8.50 0.60
CA LYS A 229 -14.21 -8.45 0.03
C LYS A 229 -15.30 -8.47 1.09
N GLU A 230 -15.16 -9.30 2.13
CA GLU A 230 -16.08 -9.32 3.26
C GLU A 230 -16.21 -7.92 3.93
N VAL A 231 -15.09 -7.20 4.05
CA VAL A 231 -15.09 -5.82 4.58
C VAL A 231 -15.70 -4.84 3.59
N LEU A 232 -15.39 -4.95 2.30
CA LEU A 232 -15.96 -4.09 1.26
C LEU A 232 -17.48 -4.24 1.15
N ASP A 233 -18.01 -5.47 1.19
CA ASP A 233 -19.45 -5.74 1.13
C ASP A 233 -20.20 -5.11 2.31
N LYS A 234 -19.55 -5.06 3.48
CA LYS A 234 -20.10 -4.45 4.69
C LYS A 234 -20.01 -2.93 4.68
N GLU A 235 -18.86 -2.38 4.31
CA GLU A 235 -18.52 -0.98 4.56
C GLU A 235 -18.51 -0.07 3.33
N VAL A 236 -18.32 -0.61 2.13
CA VAL A 236 -18.12 0.16 0.89
C VAL A 236 -19.13 -0.28 -0.17
N LYS A 237 -20.42 -0.21 0.18
CA LYS A 237 -21.50 -0.61 -0.74
C LYS A 237 -21.54 0.27 -1.99
N GLY A 238 -21.77 -0.38 -3.14
CA GLY A 238 -21.96 0.27 -4.43
C GLY A 238 -20.66 0.53 -5.21
N LEU A 239 -19.60 -0.25 -4.98
CA LEU A 239 -18.44 -0.31 -5.86
C LEU A 239 -18.79 -0.94 -7.20
N ASP A 240 -18.29 -0.37 -8.29
CA ASP A 240 -18.39 -0.97 -9.62
C ASP A 240 -17.69 -2.33 -9.66
N PRO A 241 -18.23 -3.34 -10.39
CA PRO A 241 -17.64 -4.67 -10.48
C PRO A 241 -16.18 -4.67 -10.95
N GLU A 242 -15.82 -3.77 -11.86
CA GLU A 242 -14.45 -3.64 -12.35
C GLU A 242 -13.46 -3.30 -11.23
N ILE A 243 -13.88 -2.47 -10.26
CA ILE A 243 -13.07 -2.12 -9.09
C ILE A 243 -13.07 -3.30 -8.11
N TYR A 244 -14.26 -3.85 -7.80
CA TYR A 244 -14.40 -4.93 -6.82
C TYR A 244 -13.58 -6.18 -7.16
N HIS A 245 -13.47 -6.50 -8.46
CA HIS A 245 -12.75 -7.67 -8.96
C HIS A 245 -11.32 -7.34 -9.46
N ALA A 246 -10.82 -6.12 -9.26
CA ALA A 246 -9.56 -5.68 -9.89
C ALA A 246 -8.33 -6.52 -9.49
N MET A 247 -8.32 -7.05 -8.27
CA MET A 247 -7.27 -7.91 -7.71
C MET A 247 -7.47 -9.41 -7.96
N ASP A 248 -8.61 -9.84 -8.51
CA ASP A 248 -8.87 -11.25 -8.75
C ASP A 248 -7.90 -11.80 -9.82
N PHE A 249 -7.50 -13.05 -9.64
CA PHE A 249 -6.60 -13.78 -10.55
C PHE A 249 -6.96 -15.27 -10.57
N GLU A 250 -6.54 -15.95 -11.64
CA GLU A 250 -6.72 -17.40 -11.83
C GLU A 250 -5.71 -18.24 -11.04
#